data_AF-A0A1I1ZKA8-F1
#
_entry.id   AF-A0A1I1ZKA8-F1
#
_cell.length_a   1.000
_cell.length_b   1.000
_cell.length_c   1.000
_cell.angle_alpha   90.00
_cell.angle_beta   90.00
_cell.angle_gamma   90.00
#
_symmetry.space_group_name_H-M   'P 1'
#
loop_
_entity.id
_entity.type
_entity.pdbx_description
1 polymer ?
#
loop_
_entity_poly.entity_id
_entity_poly.type
_entity_poly.pdbx_seq_one_letter_code
_entity_poly.pdbx_strand_id
1 'polypeptide(L)' 'MKVNAASPFSYDSSTAYSRLQSARARLTTDQMPCAATPAVITADRAAIVRAEAEVARIEAAHAAEVADFGRSGRFLDVFA' A
#
# COMPACT_ATOMS: atom_id res chain seq x y z
N MET A 1 2.50 -29.70 -18.47
CA MET A 1 1.57 -28.85 -17.71
C MET A 1 2.25 -27.53 -17.46
N LYS A 2 1.98 -26.50 -18.28
CA LYS A 2 2.55 -25.16 -18.07
C LYS A 2 1.75 -24.53 -16.95
N VAL A 3 2.27 -24.60 -15.73
CA VAL A 3 1.83 -23.74 -14.64
C VAL A 3 2.17 -22.32 -15.05
N ASN A 4 1.19 -21.63 -15.66
CA ASN A 4 1.15 -20.18 -15.58
C ASN A 4 1.10 -19.90 -14.08
N ALA A 5 2.24 -19.54 -13.51
CA ALA A 5 2.26 -18.75 -12.31
C ALA A 5 1.47 -17.49 -12.67
N ALA A 6 0.16 -17.53 -12.44
CA ALA A 6 -0.63 -16.33 -12.34
C ALA A 6 0.13 -15.53 -11.30
N SER A 7 0.91 -14.55 -11.75
CA SER A 7 1.63 -13.65 -10.87
C SER A 7 0.57 -13.18 -9.91
N PRO A 8 0.61 -13.61 -8.62
CA PRO A 8 -0.45 -13.31 -7.70
C PRO A 8 -0.48 -11.80 -7.72
N PHE A 9 -1.67 -11.26 -8.01
CA PHE A 9 -1.96 -9.83 -8.06
C PHE A 9 -0.89 -9.13 -7.27
N SER A 10 0.03 -8.46 -7.95
CA SER A 10 0.95 -7.58 -7.27
C SER A 10 0.01 -6.56 -6.66
N TYR A 11 -0.43 -6.82 -5.42
CA TYR A 11 -0.92 -5.82 -4.52
C TYR A 11 0.06 -4.71 -4.78
N ASP A 12 -0.44 -3.63 -5.36
CA ASP A 12 0.41 -2.59 -5.90
C ASP A 12 0.88 -1.74 -4.71
N SER A 13 1.31 -2.43 -3.65
CA SER A 13 1.82 -1.96 -2.38
C SER A 13 2.97 -1.02 -2.68
N SER A 14 3.84 -1.36 -3.63
CA SER A 14 4.89 -0.47 -4.13
C SER A 14 4.32 0.86 -4.65
N THR A 15 3.23 0.84 -5.41
CA THR A 15 2.55 2.05 -5.90
C THR A 15 1.79 2.78 -4.80
N ALA A 16 1.16 2.07 -3.86
CA ALA A 16 0.50 2.66 -2.70
C ALA A 16 1.52 3.38 -1.78
N TYR A 17 2.65 2.71 -1.50
CA TYR A 17 3.79 3.29 -0.76
C TYR A 17 4.40 4.48 -1.51
N SER A 18 4.52 4.40 -2.84
CA SER A 18 5.02 5.51 -3.66
C SER A 18 4.10 6.73 -3.62
N ARG A 19 2.78 6.52 -3.64
CA ARG A 19 1.77 7.59 -3.47
C ARG A 19 1.85 8.21 -2.08
N LEU A 20 2.00 7.39 -1.03
CA LEU A 20 2.15 7.88 0.35
C LEU A 20 3.41 8.73 0.50
N GLN A 21 4.56 8.26 0.00
CA GLN A 21 5.81 9.00 0.04
C GLN A 21 5.72 10.32 -0.73
N SER A 22 5.09 10.32 -1.90
CA SER A 22 4.88 11.53 -2.69
C SER A 22 4.01 12.55 -1.94
N ALA A 23 2.95 12.11 -1.26
CA ALA A 23 2.09 12.99 -0.47
C ALA A 23 2.83 13.58 0.75
N ARG A 24 3.66 12.78 1.43
CA ARG A 24 4.50 13.25 2.54
C ARG A 24 5.55 14.27 2.10
N ALA A 25 6.16 14.06 0.93
CA ALA A 25 7.12 14.99 0.36
C ALA A 25 6.47 16.35 0.05
N ARG A 26 5.29 16.35 -0.57
CA ARG A 26 4.51 17.58 -0.85
C ARG A 26 4.17 18.34 0.43
N LEU A 27 3.65 17.64 1.44
CA LEU A 27 3.35 18.27 2.74
C LEU A 27 4.60 18.91 3.37
N THR A 28 5.74 18.24 3.28
CA THR A 28 7.00 18.78 3.82
C THR A 28 7.44 20.05 3.08
N THR A 29 7.30 20.08 1.76
CA THR A 29 7.58 21.26 0.94
C THR A 29 6.62 22.42 1.28
N ASP A 30 5.34 22.11 1.42
CA ASP A 30 4.28 23.10 1.65
C ASP A 30 4.31 23.70 3.06
N GLN A 31 4.91 22.99 4.02
CA GLN A 31 5.16 23.49 5.37
C GLN A 31 6.35 24.46 5.46
N MET A 32 7.13 24.67 4.38
CA MET A 32 8.14 25.70 4.37
C MET A 32 7.49 27.10 4.45
N PRO A 33 8.10 28.06 5.18
CA PRO A 33 7.57 29.42 5.24
C PRO A 33 7.34 29.94 3.82
N CYS A 34 6.21 30.61 3.59
CA CYS A 34 5.76 31.15 2.30
C CYS A 34 5.49 30.18 1.12
N ALA A 35 5.55 28.85 1.31
CA ALA A 35 5.38 27.89 0.21
C ALA A 35 3.91 27.60 -0.16
N ALA A 36 3.02 27.42 0.81
CA ALA A 36 1.64 27.02 0.54
C ALA A 36 0.62 27.66 1.48
N THR A 37 -0.62 27.81 0.99
CA THR A 37 -1.73 28.30 1.82
C THR A 37 -2.24 27.21 2.76
N PRO A 38 -2.87 27.55 3.90
CA PRO A 38 -3.42 26.56 4.84
C PRO A 38 -4.38 25.55 4.21
N ALA A 39 -5.09 25.93 3.15
CA ALA A 39 -5.99 25.05 2.42
C ALA A 39 -5.26 23.91 1.69
N VAL A 40 -4.10 24.21 1.09
CA VAL A 40 -3.27 23.22 0.38
C VAL A 40 -2.67 22.23 1.38
N ILE A 41 -2.14 22.73 2.49
CA ILE A 41 -1.62 21.89 3.60
C ILE A 41 -2.71 20.93 4.13
N THR A 42 -3.95 21.41 4.23
CA THR A 42 -5.09 20.58 4.66
C THR A 42 -5.44 19.51 3.63
N ALA A 43 -5.39 19.84 2.33
CA ALA A 43 -5.61 18.88 1.25
C ALA A 43 -4.52 17.79 1.21
N ASP A 44 -3.26 18.17 1.41
CA ASP A 44 -2.14 17.23 1.47
C ASP A 44 -2.24 16.28 2.67
N ARG A 45 -2.64 16.78 3.83
CA ARG A 45 -2.93 15.93 5.00
C ARG A 45 -4.06 14.94 4.72
N ALA A 46 -5.13 15.38 4.07
CA ALA A 46 -6.23 14.49 3.67
C ALA A 46 -5.78 13.43 2.65
N ALA A 47 -4.87 13.80 1.73
CA ALA A 47 -4.28 12.87 0.77
C ALA A 47 -3.41 11.80 1.47
N ILE A 48 -2.63 12.18 2.48
CA ILE A 48 -1.86 11.24 3.32
C ILE A 48 -2.79 10.26 4.01
N VAL A 49 -3.83 10.73 4.70
CA VAL A 49 -4.78 9.86 5.42
C VAL A 49 -5.45 8.85 4.47
N ARG A 50 -5.82 9.29 3.27
CA ARG A 50 -6.40 8.40 2.25
C ARG A 50 -5.38 7.35 1.77
N ALA A 51 -4.13 7.75 1.55
CA ALA A 51 -3.07 6.84 1.13
C ALA A 51 -2.73 5.82 2.23
N GLU A 52 -2.70 6.24 3.49
CA GLU A 52 -2.47 5.35 4.65
C GLU A 52 -3.61 4.33 4.80
N ALA A 53 -4.86 4.77 4.64
CA ALA A 53 -6.01 3.86 4.66
C ALA A 53 -6.00 2.84 3.51
N GLU A 54 -5.44 3.20 2.36
CA GLU A 54 -5.27 2.28 1.23
C GLU A 54 -4.18 1.24 1.52
N VAL A 55 -3.02 1.68 2.04
CA VAL A 55 -1.93 0.77 2.46
C VAL A 55 -2.44 -0.20 3.53
N ALA A 56 -3.15 0.29 4.54
CA ALA A 56 -3.69 -0.57 5.59
C ALA A 56 -4.69 -1.61 5.06
N ARG A 57 -5.52 -1.25 4.07
CA ARG A 57 -6.44 -2.21 3.42
C ARG A 57 -5.70 -3.29 2.65
N ILE A 58 -4.66 -2.90 1.90
CA ILE A 58 -3.79 -3.83 1.16
C ILE A 58 -3.09 -4.79 2.12
N GLU A 59 -2.50 -4.27 3.20
CA GLU A 59 -1.79 -5.09 4.19
C GLU A 59 -2.74 -6.03 4.96
N ALA A 60 -3.93 -5.57 5.30
CA ALA A 60 -4.95 -6.42 5.94
C ALA A 60 -5.40 -7.56 5.03
N ALA A 61 -5.60 -7.28 3.74
CA ALA A 61 -5.98 -8.31 2.77
C ALA A 61 -4.84 -9.32 2.54
N HIS A 62 -3.59 -8.85 2.46
CA HIS A 62 -2.41 -9.73 2.41
C HIS A 62 -2.27 -10.59 3.67
N ALA A 63 -2.49 -10.03 4.86
CA ALA A 63 -2.46 -10.80 6.11
C ALA A 63 -3.55 -11.88 6.17
N ALA A 64 -4.74 -11.59 5.65
CA ALA A 64 -5.83 -12.57 5.53
C ALA A 64 -5.47 -13.71 4.56
N GLU A 65 -4.90 -13.39 3.39
CA GLU A 65 -4.44 -14.39 2.42
C GLU A 65 -3.30 -15.27 2.97
N VAL A 66 -2.34 -14.69 3.70
CA VAL A 66 -1.27 -15.45 4.37
C VAL A 66 -1.85 -16.37 5.44
N ALA A 67 -2.82 -15.89 6.23
CA ALA A 67 -3.49 -16.69 7.24
C ALA A 67 -4.29 -17.86 6.62
N ASP A 68 -4.98 -17.62 5.50
CA ASP A 68 -5.70 -18.66 4.75
C ASP A 68 -4.74 -19.67 4.12
N PHE A 69 -3.60 -19.21 3.57
CA PHE A 69 -2.56 -20.11 3.04
C PHE A 69 -1.99 -21.02 4.14
N GLY A 70 -1.64 -20.45 5.31
CA GLY A 70 -1.16 -21.23 6.46
C GLY A 70 -2.21 -22.22 6.99
N ARG A 71 -3.49 -21.84 7.01
CA ARG A 71 -4.59 -22.70 7.46
C ARG A 71 -4.94 -23.81 6.45
N SER A 72 -4.72 -23.56 5.16
CA SER A 72 -5.02 -24.51 4.08
C SER A 72 -4.02 -25.67 3.96
N GLY A 73 -2.90 -25.66 4.69
CA GLY A 73 -1.90 -26.73 4.66
C GLY A 73 -1.17 -26.91 3.31
N ARG A 74 -1.46 -26.04 2.32
CA ARG A 74 -0.89 -26.07 0.96
C ARG A 74 0.63 -25.87 0.91
N PHE A 75 1.27 -25.55 2.02
CA PHE A 75 2.72 -25.50 2.15
C PHE A 75 3.39 -26.86 1.83
N LEU A 76 2.69 -27.98 2.07
CA LEU A 76 3.22 -29.33 1.81
C LEU A 76 3.12 -29.78 0.34
N ASP A 77 2.24 -29.20 -0.47
CA ASP A 77 2.05 -29.59 -1.88
C ASP A 77 3.03 -28.90 -2.85
N VAL A 78 3.75 -27.88 -2.40
CA VAL A 78 4.71 -27.12 -3.23
C VAL A 78 6.10 -27.77 -3.23
N PHE A 79 6.38 -28.66 -2.28
CA PHE A 79 7.70 -29.31 -2.11
C PHE A 79 7.67 -30.85 -2.19
N ALA A 80 6.54 -31.46 -2.59
CA ALA A 80 6.40 -32.91 -2.79
C ALA A 80 6.53 -33.33 -4.26
#